data_AF-I0J8B5-F1
#
_entry.id   AF-I0J8B5-F1
#
_cell.length_a   1.000
_cell.length_b   1.000
_cell.length_c   1.000
_cell.angle_alpha   90.00
_cell.angle_beta   90.00
_cell.angle_gamma   90.00
#
_symmetry.space_group_name_H-M   'P 1'
#
loop_
_entity.id
_entity.type
_entity.pdbx_description
1 polymer ?
#
loop_
_entity_poly.entity_id
_entity_poly.type
_entity_poly.pdbx_seq_one_letter_code
_entity_poly.pdbx_strand_id
1 'polypeptide(L)' 'GSYMSGGVGVTQYATAAYTDDILDNNAYYNIDYINDKYNGAATVGKDNKVKATLDVVKDIATESTIYGIETYEKF' A
#
# COMPACT_ATOMS: atom_id res chain seq x y z
N GLY A 1 2.94 1.27 -24.40
CA GLY A 1 1.52 1.21 -24.07
C GLY A 1 1.05 -0.16 -23.69
N SER A 2 0.62 -1.04 -24.57
CA SER A 2 0.50 -1.00 -26.04
C SER A 2 -0.80 -0.28 -26.48
N TYR A 3 -1.67 -0.83 -27.35
CA TYR A 3 -3.00 -0.35 -27.86
C TYR A 3 -3.25 1.17 -27.97
N MET A 4 -3.17 1.92 -26.88
CA MET A 4 -3.32 3.38 -26.83
C MET A 4 -2.00 4.14 -27.10
N SER A 5 -0.89 3.45 -27.31
CA SER A 5 0.42 4.00 -27.72
C SER A 5 1.24 2.91 -28.43
N GLY A 6 2.57 2.81 -28.23
CA GLY A 6 3.43 1.81 -28.87
C GLY A 6 4.92 2.09 -28.61
N GLY A 7 5.83 1.33 -29.23
CA GLY A 7 7.28 1.55 -29.11
C GLY A 7 7.89 1.00 -27.81
N VAL A 8 8.89 1.69 -27.25
CA VAL A 8 9.60 1.33 -25.99
C VAL A 8 8.63 0.98 -24.85
N GLY A 9 7.46 1.62 -24.81
CA GLY A 9 6.38 1.23 -23.94
C GLY A 9 6.51 1.78 -22.51
N VAL A 10 5.89 1.09 -21.56
CA VAL A 10 5.74 1.52 -20.16
C VAL A 10 6.16 0.42 -19.19
N THR A 11 7.11 -0.41 -19.60
CA THR A 11 7.52 -1.61 -18.88
C THR A 11 7.88 -1.30 -17.42
N GLN A 12 8.71 -0.28 -17.19
CA GLN A 12 9.17 0.07 -15.84
C GLN A 12 8.10 0.73 -14.96
N TYR A 13 7.08 1.34 -15.56
CA TYR A 13 5.91 1.78 -14.81
C TYR A 13 5.12 0.58 -14.24
N ALA A 14 5.09 -0.53 -14.97
CA ALA A 14 4.43 -1.74 -14.51
C ALA A 14 5.32 -2.51 -13.51
N THR A 15 6.60 -2.73 -13.84
CA THR A 15 7.52 -3.52 -12.98
C THR A 15 7.66 -2.91 -11.60
N ALA A 16 7.60 -1.58 -11.45
CA ALA A 16 7.64 -0.92 -10.14
C ALA A 16 6.59 -1.44 -9.12
N ALA A 17 5.48 -2.04 -9.58
CA ALA A 17 4.45 -2.60 -8.71
C ALA A 17 4.55 -4.12 -8.49
N TYR A 18 5.48 -4.82 -9.15
CA TYR A 18 5.61 -6.29 -9.04
C TYR A 18 7.06 -6.79 -9.06
N THR A 19 8.05 -5.91 -8.96
CA THR A 19 9.45 -6.27 -8.81
C THR A 19 9.99 -5.70 -7.50
N ASP A 20 11.05 -6.35 -7.01
CA ASP A 20 11.90 -5.87 -5.91
C ASP A 20 11.20 -5.73 -4.54
N ASP A 21 9.98 -6.29 -4.40
CA ASP A 21 9.17 -6.35 -3.18
C ASP A 21 8.91 -4.98 -2.51
N ILE A 22 9.11 -3.87 -3.22
CA ILE A 22 8.96 -2.50 -2.67
C ILE A 22 7.49 -2.24 -2.31
N LEU A 23 6.55 -2.62 -3.20
CA LEU A 23 5.13 -2.49 -2.94
C LEU A 23 4.70 -3.40 -1.79
N ASP A 24 5.14 -4.66 -1.82
CA ASP A 24 4.84 -5.68 -0.82
C ASP A 24 5.32 -5.24 0.57
N ASN A 25 6.52 -4.70 0.69
CA ASN A 25 7.07 -4.22 1.96
C ASN A 25 6.16 -3.16 2.63
N ASN A 26 5.71 -2.15 1.87
CA ASN A 26 4.78 -1.13 2.38
C ASN A 26 3.40 -1.74 2.69
N ALA A 27 2.89 -2.63 1.84
CA ALA A 27 1.60 -3.27 2.05
C ALA A 27 1.57 -4.13 3.33
N TYR A 28 2.60 -4.93 3.56
CA TYR A 28 2.70 -5.77 4.76
C TYR A 28 2.91 -4.95 6.04
N TYR A 29 3.71 -3.87 5.99
CA TYR A 29 3.80 -2.92 7.10
C TYR A 29 2.43 -2.36 7.49
N ASN A 30 1.63 -1.94 6.50
CA ASN A 30 0.29 -1.42 6.77
C ASN A 30 -0.66 -2.46 7.35
N ILE A 31 -0.56 -3.72 6.92
CA ILE A 31 -1.38 -4.81 7.47
C ILE A 31 -1.11 -4.96 8.96
N ASP A 32 0.15 -4.97 9.36
CA ASP A 32 0.55 -5.08 10.76
C ASP A 32 0.09 -3.85 11.56
N TYR A 33 0.31 -2.64 11.03
CA TYR A 33 -0.18 -1.40 11.65
C TYR A 33 -1.70 -1.41 11.89
N ILE A 34 -2.48 -1.81 10.88
CA ILE A 34 -3.94 -1.87 10.99
C ILE A 34 -4.35 -2.95 12.00
N ASN A 35 -3.68 -4.10 12.02
CA ASN A 35 -4.01 -5.17 12.95
C ASN A 35 -3.72 -4.77 14.40
N ASP A 36 -2.60 -4.11 14.66
CA ASP A 36 -2.22 -3.67 16.01
C ASP A 36 -3.14 -2.55 16.52
N LYS A 37 -3.48 -1.58 15.65
CA LYS A 37 -4.27 -0.41 16.05
C LYS A 37 -5.77 -0.64 16.05
N TYR A 38 -6.27 -1.48 15.14
CA TYR A 38 -7.69 -1.68 14.90
C TYR A 38 -8.17 -3.11 15.20
N ASN A 39 -7.57 -3.78 16.18
CA ASN A 39 -7.99 -5.09 16.68
C ASN A 39 -8.10 -6.16 15.58
N GLY A 40 -7.06 -6.26 14.74
CA GLY A 40 -7.00 -7.28 13.69
C GLY A 40 -7.90 -6.98 12.48
N ALA A 41 -8.19 -5.70 12.19
CA ALA A 41 -9.16 -5.36 11.14
C ALA A 41 -8.74 -5.75 9.71
N ALA A 42 -7.44 -5.87 9.46
CA ALA A 42 -6.90 -6.33 8.17
C ALA A 42 -6.89 -7.86 8.04
N THR A 43 -7.18 -8.61 9.11
CA THR A 43 -7.38 -10.06 9.02
C THR A 43 -8.70 -10.42 8.31
N VAL A 44 -8.75 -11.63 7.78
CA VAL A 44 -9.93 -12.15 7.09
C VAL A 44 -11.11 -12.24 8.06
N GLY A 45 -12.20 -11.54 7.74
CA GLY A 45 -13.39 -11.48 8.58
C GLY A 45 -14.37 -10.41 8.11
N LYS A 46 -15.64 -10.55 8.51
CA LYS A 46 -16.70 -9.57 8.19
C LYS A 46 -16.99 -8.63 9.36
N ASP A 47 -16.88 -9.13 10.58
CA ASP A 47 -17.28 -8.41 11.80
C ASP A 47 -16.12 -7.69 12.50
N ASN A 48 -14.90 -7.86 12.01
CA ASN A 48 -13.69 -7.22 12.51
C ASN A 48 -13.34 -5.92 11.77
N LYS A 49 -14.26 -5.36 10.98
CA LYS A 49 -13.97 -4.21 10.10
C LYS A 49 -14.18 -2.88 10.82
N VAL A 50 -13.32 -1.91 10.53
CA VAL A 50 -13.48 -0.53 11.01
C VAL A 50 -14.49 0.21 10.14
N LYS A 51 -15.29 1.09 10.74
CA LYS A 51 -16.21 1.95 9.99
C LYS A 51 -15.44 2.85 9.02
N ALA A 52 -15.90 2.93 7.77
CA ALA A 52 -15.32 3.82 6.77
C ALA A 52 -15.63 5.29 7.12
N THR A 53 -14.68 5.97 7.79
CA THR A 53 -14.74 7.40 8.11
C THR A 53 -13.50 8.11 7.59
N LEU A 54 -13.57 9.43 7.42
CA LEU A 54 -12.42 10.23 6.99
C LEU A 54 -11.24 10.14 7.97
N ASP A 55 -11.51 9.96 9.26
CA ASP A 55 -10.45 9.84 10.26
C ASP A 55 -9.66 8.55 10.09
N VAL A 56 -10.35 7.43 9.84
CA VAL A 56 -9.71 6.12 9.57
C VAL A 56 -8.93 6.16 8.25
N VAL A 57 -9.48 6.82 7.22
CA VAL A 57 -8.79 6.98 5.94
C VAL A 57 -7.51 7.81 6.12
N LYS A 58 -7.60 8.96 6.79
CA LYS A 58 -6.43 9.82 7.04
C LYS A 58 -5.38 9.09 7.85
N ASP A 59 -5.77 8.37 8.88
CA ASP A 59 -4.85 7.63 9.73
C ASP A 59 -4.03 6.59 8.95
N ILE A 60 -4.71 5.65 8.30
CA ILE A 60 -4.06 4.54 7.58
C ILE A 60 -3.28 5.04 6.35
N ALA A 61 -3.86 5.96 5.57
CA ALA A 61 -3.23 6.45 4.35
C ALA A 61 -2.02 7.36 4.64
N THR A 62 -2.10 8.20 5.68
CA THR A 62 -0.97 9.05 6.07
C THR A 62 0.18 8.20 6.60
N GLU A 63 -0.09 7.23 7.46
CA GLU A 63 0.94 6.31 7.97
C GLU A 63 1.64 5.55 6.84
N SER A 64 0.86 4.93 5.93
CA SER A 64 1.43 4.20 4.79
C SER A 64 2.30 5.09 3.89
N THR A 65 1.88 6.35 3.69
CA THR A 65 2.61 7.28 2.83
C THR A 65 3.92 7.69 3.48
N ILE A 66 3.91 7.99 4.79
CA ILE A 66 5.11 8.35 5.54
C ILE A 66 6.11 7.18 5.53
N TYR A 67 5.67 5.97 5.88
CA TYR A 67 6.54 4.79 5.87
C TYR A 67 7.14 4.52 4.49
N GLY A 68 6.32 4.60 3.44
CA GLY A 68 6.78 4.40 2.06
C GLY A 68 7.83 5.42 1.64
N ILE A 69 7.60 6.71 1.92
CA ILE A 69 8.56 7.78 1.58
C ILE A 69 9.84 7.63 2.38
N GLU A 70 9.76 7.39 3.69
CA GLU A 70 10.96 7.18 4.52
C GLU A 70 11.77 5.97 4.06
N THR A 71 11.13 4.92 3.55
CA THR A 71 11.82 3.76 3.01
C THR A 71 12.60 4.12 1.74
N TYR A 72 12.02 4.91 0.84
CA TYR A 72 12.73 5.45 -0.33
C TYR A 72 13.83 6.46 0.03
N GLU A 73 13.77 7.12 1.19
CA GLU A 73 14.83 8.02 1.64
C GLU A 73 16.00 7.27 2.30
N LYS A 74 15.73 6.11 2.90
CA LYS A 74 16.73 5.29 3.61
C LYS A 74 17.57 4.42 2.67
N PHE A 75 17.06 4.07 1.49
CA PHE A 75 17.67 3.16 0.51
C PHE A 75 17.73 3.79 -0.88
#